data_AF-A0A8B2XYR0-F1
#
_entry.id   AF-A0A8B2XYR0-F1
#
_cell.length_a   1.000
_cell.length_b   1.000
_cell.length_c   1.000
_cell.angle_alpha   90.00
_cell.angle_beta   90.00
_cell.angle_gamma   90.00
#
_symmetry.space_group_name_H-M   'P 1'
#
loop_
_entity.id
_entity.type
_entity.pdbx_description
1 polymer ?
#
loop_
_entity_poly.entity_id
_entity_poly.type
_entity_poly.pdbx_seq_one_letter_code
_entity_poly.pdbx_strand_id
1 'polypeptide(L)'
;MEILIRNKFSSVGMLLGVIALLLSLAQFTLGPFSSKSTALEVVVAEKVSAVKKGIMAGLKGEQPIVETKKKPVDIDRLLIASGIVLSVVSLVLAFISGLRKENKWTVSGALFFSGATIAFHAALLAFGLIIAVLVLMLVVSIISGSTPF
;
A
#
# COMPACT_ATOMS: atom_id res chain seq x y z
N MET A 1 -7.26 1.35 -34.89
CA MET A 1 -6.92 2.60 -34.16
C MET A 1 -8.10 3.57 -34.00
N GLU A 2 -9.19 3.44 -34.79
CA GLU A 2 -10.34 4.36 -34.73
C GLU A 2 -11.21 4.29 -33.46
N ILE A 3 -11.32 3.12 -32.85
CA ILE A 3 -12.13 2.91 -31.63
C ILE A 3 -11.52 3.69 -30.44
N LEU A 4 -10.18 3.75 -30.38
CA LEU A 4 -9.42 4.46 -29.34
C LEU A 4 -9.60 5.98 -29.42
N ILE A 5 -9.78 6.51 -30.64
CA ILE A 5 -9.88 7.95 -30.92
C ILE A 5 -11.30 8.48 -30.66
N ARG A 6 -12.33 7.62 -30.78
CA ARG A 6 -13.73 7.96 -30.51
C ARG A 6 -14.11 7.86 -29.03
N ASN A 7 -13.45 6.98 -28.28
CA ASN A 7 -13.69 6.68 -26.86
C ASN A 7 -12.48 7.06 -25.98
N LYS A 8 -12.03 8.32 -26.08
CA LYS A 8 -10.78 8.75 -25.43
C LYS A 8 -10.81 8.57 -23.91
N PHE A 9 -11.92 8.91 -23.25
CA PHE A 9 -12.00 8.84 -21.80
C PHE A 9 -12.14 7.39 -21.31
N SER A 10 -12.94 6.58 -21.99
CA SER A 10 -13.21 5.21 -21.55
C SER A 10 -12.02 4.31 -21.78
N SER A 11 -11.31 4.49 -22.90
CA SER A 11 -10.12 3.72 -23.19
C SER A 11 -8.98 4.04 -22.21
N VAL A 12 -8.79 5.31 -21.87
CA VAL A 12 -7.80 5.70 -20.86
C VAL A 12 -8.20 5.16 -19.49
N GLY A 13 -9.47 5.31 -19.09
CA GLY A 13 -9.98 4.75 -17.84
C GLY A 13 -9.75 3.24 -17.75
N MET A 14 -10.04 2.49 -18.80
CA MET A 14 -9.81 1.04 -18.85
C MET A 14 -8.33 0.68 -18.68
N LEU A 15 -7.42 1.35 -19.40
CA LEU A 15 -5.98 1.09 -19.28
C LEU A 15 -5.47 1.38 -17.87
N LEU A 16 -5.88 2.52 -17.29
CA LEU A 16 -5.52 2.88 -15.92
C LEU A 16 -6.04 1.87 -14.90
N GLY A 17 -7.27 1.37 -15.08
CA GLY A 17 -7.87 0.34 -14.22
C GLY A 17 -7.13 -0.99 -14.31
N VAL A 18 -6.76 -1.43 -15.52
CA VAL A 18 -5.97 -2.67 -15.73
C VAL A 18 -4.61 -2.55 -15.07
N ILE A 19 -3.91 -1.43 -15.25
CA ILE A 19 -2.59 -1.19 -14.64
C ILE A 19 -2.73 -1.19 -13.10
N ALA A 20 -3.74 -0.51 -12.55
CA ALA A 20 -3.98 -0.49 -11.12
C ALA A 20 -4.22 -1.89 -10.55
N LEU A 21 -5.02 -2.71 -11.23
CA LEU A 21 -5.26 -4.10 -10.84
C LEU A 21 -4.00 -4.94 -10.90
N LEU A 22 -3.23 -4.86 -11.99
CA LEU A 22 -1.98 -5.60 -12.15
C LEU A 22 -0.94 -5.21 -11.10
N LEU A 23 -0.79 -3.93 -10.77
CA LEU A 23 0.10 -3.46 -9.71
C LEU A 23 -0.32 -4.05 -8.35
N SER A 24 -1.63 -4.06 -8.07
CA SER A 24 -2.17 -4.59 -6.82
C SER A 24 -1.94 -6.10 -6.70
N LEU A 25 -2.16 -6.85 -7.78
CA LEU A 25 -1.93 -8.28 -7.84
C LEU A 25 -0.44 -8.62 -7.77
N ALA A 26 0.40 -7.87 -8.49
CA ALA A 26 1.85 -8.03 -8.49
C ALA A 26 2.42 -7.82 -7.09
N GLN A 27 2.01 -6.75 -6.39
CA GLN A 27 2.47 -6.49 -5.03
C GLN A 27 1.96 -7.53 -4.02
N PHE A 28 0.73 -8.02 -4.19
CA PHE A 28 0.19 -9.06 -3.34
C PHE A 28 0.89 -10.42 -3.56
N THR A 29 1.22 -10.77 -4.81
CA THR A 29 1.80 -12.08 -5.15
C THR A 29 3.33 -12.12 -5.01
N LEU A 30 4.04 -11.07 -5.40
CA LEU A 30 5.51 -10.99 -5.34
C LEU A 30 6.01 -10.58 -3.95
N GLY A 31 5.10 -10.14 -3.06
CA GLY A 31 5.44 -9.63 -1.74
C GLY A 31 6.02 -8.23 -1.76
N PRO A 32 6.32 -7.64 -0.59
CA PRO A 32 6.88 -6.30 -0.48
C PRO A 32 8.23 -6.21 -1.20
N PHE A 33 8.31 -5.32 -2.20
CA PHE A 33 9.52 -5.06 -2.97
C PHE A 33 10.52 -4.23 -2.19
N SER A 34 10.03 -3.43 -1.22
CA SER A 34 10.91 -2.81 -0.25
C SER A 34 11.31 -3.89 0.75
N SER A 35 12.48 -4.49 0.52
CA SER A 35 13.11 -5.29 1.55
C SER A 35 13.24 -4.41 2.79
N LYS A 36 12.48 -4.74 3.82
CA LYS A 36 12.72 -4.23 5.18
C LYS A 36 13.98 -4.90 5.73
N SER A 37 15.02 -5.01 4.91
CA SER A 37 16.32 -5.55 5.27
C SER A 37 17.14 -4.44 5.93
N THR A 38 16.59 -3.88 7.01
CA THR A 38 17.48 -3.45 8.08
C THR A 38 17.49 -4.63 9.02
N ALA A 39 18.45 -5.55 8.82
CA ALA A 39 18.67 -6.66 9.73
C ALA A 39 18.60 -6.12 11.16
N LEU A 40 17.91 -6.83 12.06
CA LEU A 40 17.69 -6.37 13.43
C LEU A 40 19.01 -5.93 14.09
N GLU A 41 20.10 -6.60 13.73
CA GLU A 41 21.48 -6.31 14.10
C GLU A 41 21.91 -4.87 13.76
N VAL A 42 21.59 -4.38 12.57
CA VAL A 42 21.89 -3.01 12.14
C VAL A 42 21.05 -2.01 12.92
N VAL A 43 19.78 -2.32 13.20
CA VAL A 43 18.91 -1.46 14.03
C VAL A 43 19.43 -1.41 15.47
N VAL A 44 19.77 -2.56 16.05
CA VAL A 44 20.29 -2.64 17.42
C VAL A 44 21.64 -1.93 17.52
N ALA A 45 22.55 -2.14 16.56
CA ALA A 45 23.83 -1.45 16.51
C ALA A 45 23.66 0.06 16.38
N GLU A 46 22.73 0.53 15.55
CA GLU A 46 22.43 1.95 15.39
C GLU A 46 21.83 2.56 16.65
N LYS A 47 20.92 1.87 17.34
CA LYS A 47 20.35 2.32 18.62
C LYS A 47 21.39 2.35 19.73
N VAL A 48 22.24 1.34 19.85
CA VAL A 48 23.32 1.30 20.87
C VAL A 48 24.37 2.37 20.58
N SER A 49 24.72 2.60 19.31
CA SER A 49 25.61 3.68 18.90
C SER A 49 25.03 5.06 19.19
N ALA A 50 23.73 5.25 18.94
CA ALA A 50 23.03 6.49 19.28
C ALA A 50 22.98 6.74 20.79
N VAL A 51 22.77 5.70 21.61
CA VAL A 51 22.83 5.81 23.08
C VAL A 51 24.24 6.17 23.55
N LYS A 52 25.27 5.51 23.04
CA LYS A 52 26.67 5.82 23.38
C LYS A 52 27.04 7.27 23.00
N LYS A 53 26.64 7.72 21.80
CA LYS A 53 26.85 9.10 21.35
C LYS A 53 26.06 10.10 22.19
N GLY A 54 24.82 9.78 22.57
CA GLY A 54 23.99 10.61 23.44
C GLY A 54 24.57 10.77 24.84
N ILE A 55 25.10 9.69 25.41
CA ILE A 55 25.79 9.73 26.71
C ILE A 55 27.07 10.57 26.61
N MET A 56 27.87 10.37 25.55
CA MET A 56 29.12 11.11 25.36
C MET A 56 28.89 12.62 25.12
N ALA A 57 27.84 12.98 24.38
CA ALA A 57 27.43 14.37 24.18
C ALA A 57 26.88 14.99 25.48
N GLY A 58 26.07 14.24 26.23
CA GLY A 58 25.55 14.65 27.54
C GLY A 58 26.67 14.89 28.57
N LEU A 59 27.73 14.05 28.56
CA LEU A 59 28.92 14.25 29.40
C LEU A 59 29.77 15.46 28.96
N LYS A 60 29.71 15.86 27.69
CA LYS A 60 30.35 17.08 27.17
C LYS A 60 29.52 18.35 27.34
N GLY A 61 28.27 18.23 27.80
CA GLY A 61 27.32 19.36 27.89
C GLY A 61 26.78 19.82 26.53
N GLU A 62 27.00 19.06 25.47
CA GLU A 62 26.52 19.35 24.12
C GLU A 62 25.16 18.67 23.88
N GLN A 63 24.22 19.36 23.22
CA GLN A 63 22.97 18.73 22.83
C GLN A 63 23.24 17.71 21.71
N PRO A 64 22.71 16.47 21.82
CA PRO A 64 22.96 15.45 20.81
C PRO A 64 22.36 15.87 19.47
N ILE A 65 23.20 15.93 18.43
CA ILE A 65 22.76 16.13 17.05
C ILE A 65 22.01 14.87 16.63
N VAL A 66 20.68 14.95 16.64
CA VAL A 66 19.83 13.91 16.07
C VAL A 66 19.92 14.06 14.56
N GLU A 67 20.85 13.33 13.92
CA GLU A 67 20.82 13.16 12.48
C GLU A 67 19.46 12.55 12.11
N THR A 68 18.59 13.40 11.55
CA THR A 68 17.29 12.98 11.05
C THR A 68 17.57 12.13 9.82
N LYS A 69 17.81 10.84 10.04
CA LYS A 69 18.00 9.87 8.97
C LYS A 69 16.76 9.94 8.09
N LYS A 70 16.92 10.53 6.90
CA LYS A 70 15.84 10.74 5.95
C LYS A 70 15.17 9.39 5.73
N LYS A 71 13.91 9.28 6.19
CA LYS A 71 13.17 8.04 6.14
C LYS A 71 13.21 7.55 4.70
N PRO A 72 13.80 6.37 4.40
CA PRO A 72 13.84 5.87 3.03
C PRO A 72 12.39 5.83 2.54
N VAL A 73 12.17 6.37 1.34
CA VAL A 73 10.84 6.40 0.73
C VAL A 73 10.41 4.94 0.59
N ASP A 74 9.34 4.59 1.30
CA ASP A 74 8.77 3.26 1.31
C ASP A 74 8.13 3.01 -0.05
N ILE A 75 8.84 2.27 -0.90
CA ILE A 75 8.43 1.98 -2.28
C ILE A 75 7.10 1.22 -2.28
N ASP A 76 6.90 0.33 -1.30
CA ASP A 76 5.66 -0.44 -1.18
C ASP A 76 4.49 0.47 -0.85
N ARG A 77 4.70 1.46 0.03
CA ARG A 77 3.67 2.46 0.35
C ARG A 77 3.35 3.35 -0.85
N LEU A 78 4.35 3.70 -1.65
CA LEU A 78 4.15 4.48 -2.87
C LEU A 78 3.39 3.65 -3.94
N LEU A 79 3.69 2.36 -4.07
CA LEU A 79 2.99 1.46 -5.00
C LEU A 79 1.52 1.27 -4.61
N ILE A 80 1.22 1.02 -3.33
CA ILE A 80 -0.17 0.91 -2.85
C ILE A 80 -0.92 2.21 -3.09
N ALA A 81 -0.33 3.34 -2.68
CA ALA A 81 -0.97 4.65 -2.83
C ALA A 81 -1.23 4.99 -4.30
N SER A 82 -0.25 4.74 -5.18
CA SER A 82 -0.40 4.97 -6.61
C SER A 82 -1.45 4.04 -7.23
N GLY A 83 -1.49 2.75 -6.87
CA GLY A 83 -2.51 1.81 -7.32
C GLY A 83 -3.94 2.24 -6.93
N ILE A 84 -4.14 2.68 -5.68
CA ILE A 84 -5.44 3.17 -5.20
C ILE A 84 -5.83 4.46 -5.94
N VAL A 85 -4.93 5.45 -6.02
CA VAL A 85 -5.21 6.72 -6.71
C VAL A 85 -5.53 6.47 -8.18
N LEU A 86 -4.77 5.60 -8.85
CA LEU A 86 -4.98 5.25 -10.26
C LEU A 86 -6.33 4.59 -10.48
N SER A 87 -6.76 3.71 -9.57
CA SER A 87 -8.07 3.08 -9.61
C SER A 87 -9.21 4.09 -9.42
N VAL A 88 -9.08 5.02 -8.48
CA VAL A 88 -10.09 6.08 -8.25
C VAL A 88 -10.21 7.00 -9.47
N VAL A 89 -9.08 7.42 -10.05
CA VAL A 89 -9.08 8.24 -11.28
C VAL A 89 -9.71 7.47 -12.44
N SER A 90 -9.40 6.19 -12.59
CA SER A 90 -10.02 5.30 -13.59
C SER A 90 -11.55 5.21 -13.42
N LEU A 91 -12.03 5.08 -12.18
CA LEU A 91 -13.46 5.01 -11.88
C LEU A 91 -14.20 6.31 -12.27
N VAL A 92 -13.60 7.46 -11.97
CA VAL A 92 -14.16 8.77 -12.37
C VAL A 92 -14.21 8.90 -13.89
N LEU A 93 -13.14 8.50 -14.59
CA LEU A 93 -13.12 8.47 -16.06
C LEU A 93 -14.19 7.54 -16.63
N ALA A 94 -14.36 6.35 -16.04
CA ALA A 94 -15.38 5.39 -16.46
C ALA A 94 -16.80 5.97 -16.32
N PHE A 95 -17.06 6.70 -15.23
CA PHE A 95 -18.34 7.37 -15.01
C PHE A 95 -18.60 8.48 -16.04
N ILE A 96 -17.61 9.35 -16.28
CA ILE A 96 -17.70 10.43 -17.30
C ILE A 96 -17.94 9.85 -18.69
N SER A 97 -17.28 8.73 -19.02
CA SER A 97 -17.48 8.01 -20.28
C SER A 97 -18.88 7.41 -20.42
N GLY A 98 -19.44 6.88 -19.33
CA GLY A 98 -20.83 6.43 -19.30
C GLY A 98 -21.81 7.57 -19.60
N LEU A 99 -21.58 8.75 -19.01
CA LEU A 99 -22.41 9.95 -19.25
C LEU A 99 -22.31 10.45 -20.69
N ARG A 100 -21.12 10.36 -21.31
CA ARG A 100 -20.90 10.70 -22.72
C ARG A 100 -21.45 9.67 -23.72
N LYS A 101 -22.10 8.59 -23.25
CA LYS A 101 -22.58 7.47 -24.08
C LYS A 101 -21.49 6.90 -24.98
N GLU A 102 -20.27 6.81 -24.46
CA GLU A 102 -19.18 6.07 -25.10
C GLU A 102 -19.52 4.57 -25.16
N ASN A 103 -18.84 3.80 -26.02
CA ASN A 103 -19.10 2.37 -26.21
C ASN A 103 -19.28 1.61 -24.88
N LYS A 104 -20.45 0.96 -24.72
CA LYS A 104 -20.85 0.24 -23.48
C LYS A 104 -19.83 -0.81 -23.05
N TRP A 105 -19.18 -1.48 -24.02
CA TRP A 105 -18.14 -2.47 -23.74
C TRP A 105 -16.92 -1.87 -23.04
N THR A 106 -16.43 -0.72 -23.50
CA THR A 106 -15.25 -0.07 -22.92
C THR A 106 -15.58 0.54 -21.56
N VAL A 107 -16.78 1.11 -21.39
CA VAL A 107 -17.24 1.67 -20.12
C VAL A 107 -17.40 0.58 -19.06
N SER A 108 -18.03 -0.54 -19.43
CA SER A 108 -18.19 -1.69 -18.54
C SER A 108 -16.84 -2.31 -18.16
N GLY A 109 -15.90 -2.39 -19.10
CA GLY A 109 -14.54 -2.85 -18.83
C GLY A 109 -13.82 -1.95 -17.82
N ALA A 110 -13.86 -0.63 -18.02
CA ALA A 110 -13.24 0.34 -17.11
C ALA A 110 -13.84 0.28 -15.69
N LEU A 111 -15.18 0.18 -15.58
CA LEU A 111 -15.87 0.00 -14.30
C LEU A 111 -15.47 -1.30 -13.61
N PHE A 112 -15.39 -2.41 -14.36
CA PHE A 112 -15.03 -3.70 -13.80
C PHE A 112 -13.61 -3.70 -13.26
N PHE A 113 -12.62 -3.24 -14.02
CA PHE A 113 -11.23 -3.24 -13.57
C PHE A 113 -10.99 -2.28 -12.39
N SER A 114 -11.51 -1.06 -12.44
CA SER A 114 -11.38 -0.11 -11.33
C SER A 114 -12.13 -0.59 -10.08
N GLY A 115 -13.37 -1.05 -10.23
CA GLY A 115 -14.17 -1.61 -9.14
C GLY A 115 -13.52 -2.85 -8.52
N ALA A 116 -12.97 -3.75 -9.33
CA ALA A 116 -12.24 -4.92 -8.86
C ALA A 116 -11.01 -4.53 -8.04
N THR A 117 -10.25 -3.51 -8.44
CA THR A 117 -9.10 -3.04 -7.65
C THR A 117 -9.52 -2.51 -6.29
N ILE A 118 -10.59 -1.72 -6.21
CA ILE A 118 -11.10 -1.18 -4.94
C ILE A 118 -11.62 -2.32 -4.05
N ALA A 119 -12.42 -3.23 -4.62
CA ALA A 119 -12.95 -4.38 -3.92
C ALA A 119 -11.83 -5.29 -3.39
N PHE A 120 -10.75 -5.47 -4.17
CA PHE A 120 -9.57 -6.23 -3.75
C PHE A 120 -8.90 -5.60 -2.52
N HIS A 121 -8.66 -4.28 -2.52
CA HIS A 121 -8.09 -3.60 -1.35
C HIS A 121 -9.02 -3.66 -0.13
N ALA A 122 -10.33 -3.53 -0.33
CA ALA A 122 -11.31 -3.66 0.76
C ALA A 122 -11.33 -5.09 1.34
N ALA A 123 -11.26 -6.11 0.50
CA ALA A 123 -11.16 -7.51 0.92
C ALA A 123 -9.87 -7.77 1.71
N LEU A 124 -8.73 -7.26 1.24
CA LEU A 124 -7.46 -7.36 1.97
C LEU A 124 -7.53 -6.70 3.35
N LEU A 125 -8.19 -5.55 3.47
CA LEU A 125 -8.40 -4.88 4.75
C LEU A 125 -9.29 -5.70 5.69
N ALA A 126 -10.36 -6.30 5.16
CA ALA A 126 -11.24 -7.16 5.94
C ALA A 126 -10.52 -8.42 6.45
N PHE A 127 -9.79 -9.12 5.58
CA PHE A 127 -8.96 -10.27 5.98
C PHE A 127 -7.89 -9.88 7.00
N GLY A 128 -7.22 -8.75 6.78
CA GLY A 128 -6.24 -8.22 7.72
C GLY A 128 -6.83 -7.94 9.11
N LEU A 129 -8.05 -7.37 9.15
CA LEU A 129 -8.75 -7.11 10.41
C LEU A 129 -9.11 -8.41 11.14
N ILE A 130 -9.63 -9.42 10.43
CA ILE A 130 -9.98 -10.73 11.00
C ILE A 130 -8.73 -11.38 11.61
N ILE A 131 -7.61 -11.39 10.87
CA ILE A 131 -6.34 -11.94 11.36
C ILE A 131 -5.84 -11.16 12.57
N ALA A 132 -5.92 -9.83 12.54
CA ALA A 132 -5.49 -9.00 13.67
C ALA A 132 -6.28 -9.29 14.95
N VAL A 133 -7.60 -9.47 14.85
CA VAL A 133 -8.46 -9.85 15.98
C VAL A 133 -8.10 -11.24 16.49
N LEU A 134 -7.87 -12.22 15.60
CA LEU A 134 -7.44 -13.57 15.98
C LEU A 134 -6.09 -13.56 16.72
N VAL A 135 -5.11 -12.81 16.21
CA VAL A 135 -3.79 -12.65 16.84
C VAL A 135 -3.93 -11.95 18.19
N LEU A 136 -4.78 -10.92 18.30
CA LEU A 136 -5.03 -10.25 19.57
C LEU A 136 -5.62 -11.21 20.61
N MET A 137 -6.63 -12.00 20.23
CA MET A 137 -7.19 -13.03 21.12
C MET A 137 -6.13 -14.06 21.52
N LEU A 138 -5.29 -14.49 20.59
CA LEU A 138 -4.19 -15.41 20.87
C LEU A 138 -3.19 -14.81 21.87
N VAL A 139 -2.79 -13.55 21.69
CA VAL A 139 -1.87 -12.86 22.62
C VAL A 139 -2.51 -12.72 24.01
N VAL A 140 -3.79 -12.32 24.09
CA VAL A 140 -4.52 -12.22 25.35
C VAL A 140 -4.62 -13.58 26.04
N SER A 141 -4.84 -14.64 25.28
CA SER A 141 -4.85 -16.01 25.78
C SER A 141 -3.51 -16.45 26.35
N ILE A 142 -2.42 -16.21 25.62
CA ILE A 142 -1.06 -16.54 26.06
C ILE A 142 -0.73 -15.79 27.37
N ILE A 143 -1.11 -14.52 27.47
CA ILE A 143 -0.86 -13.71 28.68
C ILE A 143 -1.74 -14.15 29.85
N SER A 144 -3.01 -14.51 29.58
CA SER A 144 -3.97 -14.88 30.63
C SER A 144 -3.84 -16.33 31.10
N GLY A 145 -3.02 -17.15 30.44
CA GLY A 145 -2.86 -18.58 30.74
C GLY A 145 -4.11 -19.44 30.44
N SER A 146 -5.17 -18.83 29.91
CA SER A 146 -6.40 -19.49 29.49
C SER A 146 -6.30 -19.80 28.00
N THR A 147 -6.17 -21.07 27.62
CA THR A 147 -6.27 -21.46 26.20
C THR A 147 -7.73 -21.27 25.74
N PRO A 148 -8.01 -20.71 24.55
CA PRO A 148 -9.35 -20.63 23.99
C PRO A 148 -9.66 -21.88 23.16
N PHE A 149 -8.82 -22.92 23.31
CA PHE A 149 -8.87 -24.22 22.67
C PHE A 149 -8.59 -25.30 23.71
#